data_AF-A0A1G8XW64-F1
#
_entry.id   AF-A0A1G8XW64-F1
#
_cell.length_a   1.000
_cell.length_b   1.000
_cell.length_c   1.000
_cell.angle_alpha   90.00
_cell.angle_beta   90.00
_cell.angle_gamma   90.00
#
_symmetry.space_group_name_H-M   'P 1'
#
loop_
_entity.id
_entity.type
_entity.pdbx_description
1 polymer ?
#
loop_
_entity_poly.entity_id
_entity_poly.type
_entity_poly.pdbx_seq_one_letter_code
_entity_poly.pdbx_strand_id
1 'polypeptide(L)'
;MFVEWRHMERTGLKKAQEAVVPRWERTRHFRIYSSKLIPGPLQTRAYITAILSALMRRRGLRDDVEEAVQVRVDKQHVIHEGDHRFAVVLEESVLRAPIGGADVMAGQLGHLLTVSALPSISLGIIPLDADRSTMWPVEGFFMFDDAEATVELVSGHLTVTQPHEIALYAGAFAELAALAMYGKAARALITKAIQAVDG
;
A
#
# COMPACT_ATOMS: atom_id res chain seq x y z
N MET A 1 11.01 -6.26 15.66
CA MET A 1 10.40 -5.54 16.81
C MET A 1 8.90 -5.39 16.56
N PHE A 2 8.05 -5.78 17.52
CA PHE A 2 6.60 -5.56 17.44
C PHE A 2 6.22 -4.24 18.12
N VAL A 3 5.36 -3.46 17.48
CA VAL A 3 4.83 -2.19 18.01
C VAL A 3 3.31 -2.19 17.92
N GLU A 4 2.65 -2.07 19.07
CA GLU A 4 1.19 -2.01 19.14
C GLU A 4 0.64 -0.72 18.53
N TRP A 5 -0.50 -0.84 17.83
CA TRP A 5 -1.21 0.33 17.31
C TRP A 5 -1.63 1.27 18.42
N ARG A 6 -2.06 0.75 19.57
CA ARG A 6 -2.42 1.57 20.74
C ARG A 6 -1.28 2.47 21.20
N HIS A 7 -0.03 2.00 21.10
CA HIS A 7 1.13 2.81 21.47
C HIS A 7 1.41 3.88 20.42
N MET A 8 1.44 3.49 19.14
CA MET A 8 1.76 4.38 18.02
C MET A 8 0.69 5.47 17.80
N GLU A 9 -0.58 5.13 17.98
CA GLU A 9 -1.74 5.98 17.70
C GLU A 9 -2.28 6.66 18.97
N ARG A 10 -1.57 6.53 20.09
CA ARG A 10 -1.96 7.10 21.39
C ARG A 10 -2.27 8.60 21.33
N THR A 11 -1.58 9.32 20.45
CA THR A 11 -1.73 10.77 20.26
C THR A 11 -2.55 11.14 19.02
N GLY A 12 -3.24 10.19 18.40
CA GLY A 12 -4.00 10.37 17.17
C GLY A 12 -3.29 9.87 15.91
N LEU A 13 -4.04 9.82 14.81
CA LEU A 13 -3.57 9.32 13.52
C LEU A 13 -2.57 10.27 12.86
N LYS A 14 -2.66 11.58 13.11
CA LYS A 14 -1.74 12.57 12.54
C LYS A 14 -0.30 12.27 12.92
N LYS A 15 -0.06 12.11 14.23
CA LYS A 15 1.28 11.82 14.78
C LYS A 15 1.81 10.47 14.28
N ALA A 16 0.93 9.48 14.16
CA ALA A 16 1.26 8.19 13.56
C ALA A 16 1.68 8.33 12.08
N GLN A 17 1.03 9.20 11.30
CA GLN A 17 1.45 9.48 9.92
C GLN A 17 2.79 10.23 9.85
N GLU A 18 3.01 11.22 10.73
CA GLU A 18 4.26 11.98 10.79
C GLU A 18 5.47 11.09 11.13
N ALA A 19 5.28 10.13 12.04
CA ALA A 19 6.35 9.26 12.54
C ALA A 19 7.04 8.43 11.45
N VAL A 20 6.36 8.15 10.33
CA VAL A 20 6.93 7.36 9.23
C VAL A 20 7.56 8.21 8.12
N VAL A 21 7.35 9.52 8.09
CA VAL A 21 7.83 10.42 7.02
C VAL A 21 9.35 10.34 6.85
N PRO A 22 10.19 10.45 7.91
CA PRO A 22 11.64 10.42 7.74
C PRO A 22 12.17 9.08 7.19
N ARG A 23 11.41 7.99 7.33
CA ARG A 23 11.76 6.70 6.71
C ARG A 23 11.50 6.73 5.22
N TRP A 24 10.37 7.31 4.81
CA TRP A 24 10.02 7.38 3.40
C TRP A 24 10.98 8.28 2.63
N GLU A 25 11.34 9.45 3.17
CA GLU A 25 12.25 10.40 2.52
C GLU A 25 13.67 9.86 2.33
N ARG A 26 14.14 8.96 3.21
CA ARG A 26 15.49 8.36 3.09
C ARG A 26 15.54 7.08 2.27
N THR A 27 14.42 6.41 2.05
CA THR A 27 14.37 5.10 1.37
C THR A 27 14.50 5.30 -0.12
N ARG A 28 15.41 4.58 -0.80
CA ARG A 28 15.53 4.72 -2.26
C ARG A 28 14.66 3.71 -3.01
N HIS A 29 14.58 2.47 -2.51
CA HIS A 29 13.87 1.39 -3.17
C HIS A 29 12.78 0.84 -2.25
N PHE A 30 11.54 0.94 -2.70
CA PHE A 30 10.39 0.35 -2.05
C PHE A 30 10.01 -0.93 -2.79
N ARG A 31 9.82 -2.02 -2.04
CA ARG A 31 9.11 -3.21 -2.53
C ARG A 31 7.87 -3.39 -1.66
N ILE A 32 6.71 -3.33 -2.29
CA ILE A 32 5.43 -3.31 -1.58
C ILE A 32 4.56 -4.42 -2.12
N TYR A 33 4.25 -5.39 -1.28
CA TYR A 33 3.20 -6.36 -1.57
C TYR A 33 1.96 -5.98 -0.78
N SER A 34 0.83 -5.83 -1.48
CA SER A 34 -0.44 -5.51 -0.83
C SER A 34 -1.57 -6.42 -1.27
N SER A 35 -2.10 -7.16 -0.31
CA SER A 35 -3.20 -8.11 -0.47
C SER A 35 -4.55 -7.60 0.04
N LYS A 36 -4.60 -6.40 0.65
CA LYS A 36 -5.79 -5.92 1.36
C LYS A 36 -6.23 -4.51 1.00
N LEU A 37 -5.30 -3.60 0.68
CA LEU A 37 -5.57 -2.19 0.44
C LEU A 37 -4.66 -1.66 -0.66
N ILE A 38 -5.07 -0.61 -1.39
CA ILE A 38 -4.12 0.08 -2.25
C ILE A 38 -3.08 0.76 -1.35
N PRO A 39 -1.77 0.60 -1.58
CA PRO A 39 -0.75 1.09 -0.66
C PRO A 39 -0.66 2.61 -0.65
N GLY A 40 -0.28 3.15 0.51
CA GLY A 40 -0.23 4.59 0.80
C GLY A 40 0.34 5.50 -0.31
N PRO A 41 1.45 5.17 -1.01
CA PRO A 41 1.98 6.06 -2.05
C PRO A 41 1.05 6.25 -3.25
N LEU A 42 0.09 5.33 -3.45
CA LEU A 42 -0.77 5.26 -4.62
C LEU A 42 -2.24 5.61 -4.30
N GLN A 43 -2.53 6.15 -3.12
CA GLN A 43 -3.90 6.46 -2.69
C GLN A 43 -4.33 7.87 -3.09
N THR A 44 -5.61 8.07 -3.36
CA THR A 44 -6.23 9.39 -3.50
C THR A 44 -6.65 9.92 -2.14
N ARG A 45 -6.81 11.24 -2.01
CA ARG A 45 -7.33 11.86 -0.77
C ARG A 45 -8.63 11.21 -0.29
N ALA A 46 -9.60 11.01 -1.18
CA ALA A 46 -10.89 10.42 -0.82
C ALA A 46 -10.75 8.98 -0.26
N TYR A 47 -9.89 8.17 -0.88
CA TYR A 47 -9.60 6.81 -0.40
C TYR A 47 -8.85 6.82 0.94
N ILE A 48 -7.89 7.74 1.11
CA ILE A 48 -7.19 7.94 2.39
C ILE A 48 -8.19 8.29 3.49
N THR A 49 -9.08 9.25 3.25
CA THR A 49 -10.12 9.66 4.21
C THR A 49 -11.00 8.48 4.60
N ALA A 50 -11.48 7.69 3.63
CA ALA A 50 -12.30 6.51 3.91
C ALA A 50 -11.58 5.50 4.84
N ILE A 51 -10.30 5.21 4.59
CA ILE A 51 -9.50 4.30 5.42
C ILE A 51 -9.27 4.89 6.81
N LEU A 52 -8.82 6.13 6.91
CA LEU A 52 -8.46 6.75 8.18
C LEU A 52 -9.68 6.96 9.08
N SER A 53 -10.83 7.35 8.52
CA SER A 53 -12.09 7.41 9.27
C SER A 53 -12.53 6.03 9.78
N ALA A 54 -12.36 4.97 8.98
CA ALA A 54 -12.68 3.61 9.42
C ALA A 54 -11.73 3.12 10.53
N LEU A 55 -10.44 3.42 10.43
CA LEU A 55 -9.44 3.09 11.46
C LEU A 55 -9.72 3.83 12.76
N MET A 56 -9.99 5.13 12.69
CA MET A 56 -10.36 5.97 13.84
C MET A 56 -11.55 5.37 14.60
N ARG A 57 -12.64 5.04 13.90
CA ARG A 57 -13.83 4.42 14.51
C ARG A 57 -13.52 3.05 15.12
N ARG A 58 -12.88 2.17 14.35
CA ARG A 58 -12.60 0.78 14.78
C ARG A 58 -11.69 0.73 16.01
N ARG A 59 -10.78 1.69 16.15
CA ARG A 59 -9.78 1.72 17.23
C ARG A 59 -10.10 2.71 18.35
N GLY A 60 -11.23 3.42 18.28
CA GLY A 60 -11.65 4.39 19.31
C GLY A 60 -10.66 5.54 19.49
N LEU A 61 -10.09 6.03 18.39
CA LEU A 61 -9.06 7.08 18.41
C LEU A 61 -9.70 8.47 18.48
N ARG A 62 -8.88 9.47 18.83
CA ARG A 62 -9.20 10.88 18.59
C ARG A 62 -9.53 11.09 17.11
N ASP A 63 -10.52 11.93 16.85
CA ASP A 63 -10.80 12.40 15.49
C ASP A 63 -9.83 13.52 15.11
N ASP A 64 -8.72 13.15 14.49
CA ASP A 64 -7.75 14.01 13.81
C ASP A 64 -7.57 13.56 12.36
N VAL A 65 -8.66 13.04 11.75
CA VAL A 65 -8.62 12.39 10.45
C VAL A 65 -8.18 13.35 9.36
N GLU A 66 -8.72 14.58 9.30
CA GLU A 66 -8.39 15.52 8.22
C GLU A 66 -6.90 15.90 8.25
N GLU A 67 -6.33 16.14 9.43
CA GLU A 67 -4.91 16.41 9.58
C GLU A 67 -4.06 15.18 9.24
N ALA A 68 -4.50 13.99 9.60
CA ALA A 68 -3.82 12.75 9.24
C ALA A 68 -3.87 12.47 7.72
N VAL A 69 -4.99 12.79 7.07
CA VAL A 69 -5.15 12.75 5.61
C VAL A 69 -4.14 13.71 4.97
N GLN A 70 -4.06 14.94 5.47
CA GLN A 70 -3.12 15.95 4.96
C GLN A 70 -1.67 15.44 5.03
N VAL A 71 -1.23 14.94 6.20
CA VAL A 71 0.14 14.39 6.34
C VAL A 71 0.38 13.24 5.37
N ARG A 72 -0.60 12.33 5.20
CA ARG A 72 -0.43 11.21 4.27
C ARG A 72 -0.34 11.69 2.82
N VAL A 73 -1.18 12.64 2.41
CA VAL A 73 -1.16 13.24 1.07
C VAL A 73 0.17 13.94 0.81
N ASP A 74 0.64 14.76 1.75
CA ASP A 74 1.90 15.50 1.60
C ASP A 74 3.09 14.54 1.46
N LYS A 75 3.10 13.44 2.21
CA LYS A 75 4.15 12.41 2.08
C LYS A 75 4.17 11.74 0.71
N GLN A 76 3.10 11.78 -0.09
CA GLN A 76 3.07 11.12 -1.40
C GLN A 76 3.97 11.79 -2.44
N HIS A 77 4.49 13.00 -2.21
CA HIS A 77 5.45 13.65 -3.12
C HIS A 77 6.66 12.77 -3.46
N VAL A 78 7.03 11.83 -2.58
CA VAL A 78 8.15 10.90 -2.79
C VAL A 78 7.99 10.02 -4.03
N ILE A 79 6.78 9.85 -4.59
CA ILE A 79 6.62 9.11 -5.85
C ILE A 79 7.10 9.93 -7.06
N HIS A 80 7.24 11.25 -6.91
CA HIS A 80 7.63 12.18 -7.97
C HIS A 80 9.07 12.71 -7.82
N GLU A 81 9.63 12.67 -6.61
CA GLU A 81 10.89 13.32 -6.26
C GLU A 81 11.94 12.32 -5.74
N GLY A 82 13.13 12.79 -5.33
CA GLY A 82 14.07 12.06 -4.47
C GLY A 82 14.79 10.82 -5.01
N ASP A 83 14.70 10.53 -6.32
CA ASP A 83 15.22 9.30 -6.95
C ASP A 83 14.72 8.03 -6.25
N HIS A 84 13.45 8.04 -5.87
CA HIS A 84 12.76 6.90 -5.28
C HIS A 84 12.24 5.95 -6.38
N ARG A 85 12.30 4.65 -6.13
CA ARG A 85 11.73 3.59 -6.97
C ARG A 85 10.75 2.74 -6.17
N PHE A 86 9.60 2.46 -6.77
CA PHE A 86 8.53 1.69 -6.15
C PHE A 86 8.23 0.47 -7.03
N ALA A 87 8.55 -0.72 -6.52
CA ALA A 87 8.03 -1.97 -7.06
C ALA A 87 6.82 -2.38 -6.22
N VAL A 88 5.63 -2.32 -6.81
CA VAL A 88 4.36 -2.59 -6.13
C VAL A 88 3.69 -3.80 -6.77
N VAL A 89 3.33 -4.78 -5.94
CA VAL A 89 2.55 -5.94 -6.34
C VAL A 89 1.23 -5.91 -5.58
N LEU A 90 0.12 -5.82 -6.31
CA LEU A 90 -1.24 -5.81 -5.77
C LEU A 90 -1.97 -7.09 -6.11
N GLU A 91 -2.80 -7.56 -5.20
CA GLU A 91 -3.80 -8.57 -5.51
C GLU A 91 -4.97 -7.93 -6.28
N GLU A 92 -5.48 -8.58 -7.35
CA GLU A 92 -6.64 -8.06 -8.11
C GLU A 92 -7.87 -7.88 -7.20
N SER A 93 -8.01 -8.69 -6.15
CA SER A 93 -9.08 -8.56 -5.15
C SER A 93 -9.11 -7.18 -4.48
N VAL A 94 -7.96 -6.51 -4.35
CA VAL A 94 -7.84 -5.14 -3.80
C VAL A 94 -8.54 -4.11 -4.70
N LEU A 95 -8.53 -4.33 -6.02
CA LEU A 95 -9.20 -3.44 -6.97
C LEU A 95 -10.72 -3.55 -6.91
N ARG A 96 -11.23 -4.67 -6.39
CA ARG A 96 -12.66 -5.02 -6.33
C ARG A 96 -13.27 -4.85 -4.94
N ALA A 97 -12.44 -4.70 -3.90
CA ALA A 97 -12.90 -4.48 -2.54
C ALA A 97 -13.41 -3.03 -2.38
N PRO A 98 -14.71 -2.81 -2.09
CA PRO A 98 -15.26 -1.47 -2.03
C PRO A 98 -14.78 -0.73 -0.78
N ILE A 99 -14.11 0.41 -0.97
CA ILE A 99 -13.67 1.31 0.10
C ILE A 99 -14.15 2.73 -0.22
N GLY A 100 -14.95 3.32 0.67
CA GLY A 100 -15.45 4.68 0.51
C GLY A 100 -16.61 4.84 -0.48
N GLY A 101 -17.13 3.75 -1.06
CA GLY A 101 -18.20 3.78 -2.05
C GLY A 101 -17.70 3.76 -3.49
N ALA A 102 -18.64 3.70 -4.44
CA ALA A 102 -18.33 3.55 -5.87
C ALA A 102 -17.49 4.71 -6.42
N ASP A 103 -17.92 5.96 -6.19
CA ASP A 103 -17.20 7.14 -6.68
C ASP A 103 -15.75 7.22 -6.18
N VAL A 104 -15.53 6.87 -4.90
CA VAL A 104 -14.19 6.85 -4.30
C VAL A 104 -13.33 5.77 -4.96
N MET A 105 -13.87 4.59 -5.20
CA MET A 105 -13.16 3.51 -5.87
C MET A 105 -12.87 3.84 -7.34
N ALA A 106 -13.83 4.38 -8.08
CA ALA A 106 -13.63 4.77 -9.48
C ALA A 106 -12.50 5.82 -9.59
N GLY A 107 -12.52 6.86 -8.75
CA GLY A 107 -11.47 7.87 -8.69
C GLY A 107 -10.11 7.29 -8.29
N GLN A 108 -10.10 6.36 -7.32
CA GLN A 108 -8.89 5.68 -6.86
C GLN A 108 -8.27 4.78 -7.95
N LEU A 109 -9.08 4.01 -8.66
CA LEU A 109 -8.63 3.14 -9.75
C LEU A 109 -8.17 3.95 -10.96
N GLY A 110 -8.86 5.05 -11.29
CA GLY A 110 -8.41 6.02 -12.29
C GLY A 110 -7.06 6.62 -11.93
N HIS A 111 -6.84 6.96 -10.66
CA HIS A 111 -5.55 7.42 -10.18
C HIS A 111 -4.44 6.37 -10.33
N LEU A 112 -4.72 5.08 -10.08
CA LEU A 112 -3.75 4.00 -10.34
C LEU A 112 -3.33 3.93 -11.81
N LEU A 113 -4.24 4.15 -12.76
CA LEU A 113 -3.89 4.24 -14.18
C LEU A 113 -2.96 5.42 -14.48
N THR A 114 -3.09 6.52 -13.76
CA THR A 114 -2.20 7.69 -13.91
C THR A 114 -0.83 7.43 -13.31
N VAL A 115 -0.75 7.03 -12.03
CA VAL A 115 0.54 6.87 -11.35
C VAL A 115 1.34 5.67 -11.84
N SER A 116 0.69 4.63 -12.36
CA SER A 116 1.39 3.50 -13.01
C SER A 116 2.16 3.87 -14.28
N ALA A 117 1.96 5.08 -14.81
CA ALA A 117 2.76 5.60 -15.93
C ALA A 117 4.01 6.35 -15.47
N LEU A 118 4.20 6.58 -14.17
CA LEU A 118 5.40 7.25 -13.65
C LEU A 118 6.62 6.33 -13.76
N PRO A 119 7.80 6.85 -14.17
CA PRO A 119 9.02 6.05 -14.31
C PRO A 119 9.59 5.58 -12.97
N SER A 120 9.13 6.15 -11.86
CA SER A 120 9.46 5.72 -10.50
C SER A 120 8.64 4.51 -10.05
N ILE A 121 7.59 4.11 -10.77
CA ILE A 121 6.64 3.08 -10.34
C ILE A 121 6.63 1.90 -11.31
N SER A 122 6.86 0.71 -10.78
CA SER A 122 6.49 -0.56 -11.40
C SER A 122 5.29 -1.13 -10.66
N LEU A 123 4.15 -1.23 -11.34
CA LEU A 123 2.91 -1.78 -10.77
C LEU A 123 2.58 -3.13 -11.41
N GLY A 124 2.68 -4.18 -10.61
CA GLY A 124 2.20 -5.53 -10.91
C GLY A 124 0.85 -5.80 -10.25
N ILE A 125 -0.03 -6.50 -10.95
CA ILE A 125 -1.30 -6.98 -10.40
C ILE A 125 -1.34 -8.50 -10.57
N ILE A 126 -1.48 -9.23 -9.46
CA ILE A 126 -1.68 -10.68 -9.51
C ILE A 126 -3.17 -10.95 -9.79
N PRO A 127 -3.51 -11.60 -10.92
CA PRO A 127 -4.89 -11.94 -11.26
C PRO A 127 -5.55 -12.87 -10.24
N LEU A 128 -6.88 -12.83 -10.16
CA LEU A 128 -7.67 -13.74 -9.32
C LEU A 128 -7.51 -15.22 -9.71
N ASP A 129 -7.18 -15.51 -10.97
CA ASP A 129 -7.01 -16.84 -11.54
C ASP A 129 -5.54 -17.28 -11.66
N ALA A 130 -4.60 -16.54 -11.08
CA ALA A 130 -3.20 -16.92 -11.05
C ALA A 130 -2.99 -18.25 -10.28
N ASP A 131 -2.11 -19.13 -10.79
CA ASP A 131 -1.71 -20.34 -10.08
C ASP A 131 -0.93 -19.99 -8.81
N ARG A 132 -1.40 -20.48 -7.66
CA ARG A 132 -0.84 -20.22 -6.33
C ARG A 132 -0.06 -21.39 -5.76
N SER A 133 0.19 -22.41 -6.57
CA SER A 133 0.90 -23.62 -6.13
C SER A 133 2.34 -23.31 -5.68
N THR A 134 3.00 -22.32 -6.30
CA THR A 134 4.35 -21.87 -5.91
C THR A 134 4.33 -20.86 -4.76
N MET A 135 3.35 -19.96 -4.75
CA MET A 135 3.26 -18.88 -3.75
C MET A 135 1.80 -18.46 -3.54
N TRP A 136 1.29 -18.64 -2.32
CA TRP A 136 -0.02 -18.15 -1.90
C TRP A 136 0.08 -16.73 -1.33
N PRO A 137 -1.04 -16.00 -1.19
CA PRO A 137 -1.03 -14.68 -0.57
C PRO A 137 -0.53 -14.72 0.89
N VAL A 138 0.42 -13.84 1.23
CA VAL A 138 0.90 -13.63 2.59
C VAL A 138 0.39 -12.30 3.19
N GLU A 139 0.88 -11.91 4.36
CA GLU A 139 0.65 -10.59 4.92
C GLU A 139 1.16 -9.50 3.97
N GLY A 140 0.46 -8.36 3.92
CA GLY A 140 0.98 -7.19 3.21
C GLY A 140 2.23 -6.66 3.91
N PHE A 141 3.24 -6.30 3.13
CA PHE A 141 4.49 -5.79 3.66
C PHE A 141 5.09 -4.68 2.78
N PHE A 142 5.87 -3.82 3.43
CA PHE A 142 6.68 -2.79 2.80
C PHE A 142 8.14 -3.10 3.12
N MET A 143 8.98 -3.23 2.11
CA MET A 143 10.42 -3.22 2.26
C MET A 143 10.96 -1.82 1.94
N PHE A 144 11.88 -1.37 2.77
CA PHE A 144 12.61 -0.13 2.64
C PHE A 144 14.08 -0.47 2.38
N ASP A 145 14.49 -0.33 1.12
CA ASP A 145 15.75 -0.83 0.57
C ASP A 145 15.93 -2.34 0.89
N ASP A 146 17.16 -2.78 1.12
CA ASP A 146 17.51 -4.12 1.63
C ASP A 146 17.83 -4.07 3.15
N ALA A 147 17.24 -3.11 3.86
CA ALA A 147 17.57 -2.83 5.27
C ALA A 147 16.42 -3.14 6.24
N GLU A 148 15.18 -2.92 5.83
CA GLU A 148 14.03 -3.02 6.72
C GLU A 148 12.78 -3.52 5.99
N ALA A 149 11.98 -4.34 6.65
CA ALA A 149 10.62 -4.66 6.21
C ALA A 149 9.62 -4.36 7.33
N THR A 150 8.44 -3.85 6.97
CA THR A 150 7.33 -3.70 7.91
C THR A 150 6.11 -4.49 7.48
N VAL A 151 5.50 -5.19 8.44
CA VAL A 151 4.28 -5.99 8.24
C VAL A 151 3.17 -5.46 9.13
N GLU A 152 2.04 -5.10 8.54
CA GLU A 152 0.87 -4.66 9.31
C GLU A 152 0.04 -5.85 9.79
N LEU A 153 -0.19 -5.90 11.11
CA LEU A 153 -1.03 -6.87 11.78
C LEU A 153 -2.29 -6.19 12.33
N VAL A 154 -3.23 -6.98 12.84
CA VAL A 154 -4.48 -6.45 13.40
C VAL A 154 -4.21 -5.56 14.63
N SER A 155 -3.29 -5.98 15.50
CA SER A 155 -2.99 -5.34 16.80
C SER A 155 -1.78 -4.39 16.78
N GLY A 156 -0.92 -4.47 15.76
CA GLY A 156 0.30 -3.67 15.65
C GLY A 156 0.99 -3.86 14.31
N HIS A 157 2.27 -3.49 14.24
CA HIS A 157 3.14 -3.88 13.12
C HIS A 157 4.42 -4.52 13.63
N LEU A 158 5.03 -5.31 12.76
CA LEU A 158 6.40 -5.78 12.91
C LEU A 158 7.33 -4.89 12.09
N THR A 159 8.47 -4.55 12.67
CA THR A 159 9.66 -4.04 11.96
C THR A 159 10.72 -5.12 11.98
N VAL A 160 11.10 -5.58 10.81
CA VAL A 160 12.09 -6.64 10.58
C VAL A 160 13.36 -5.98 10.03
N THR A 161 14.50 -6.30 10.62
CA THR A 161 15.82 -5.75 10.22
C THR A 161 16.92 -6.81 10.20
N GLN A 162 16.62 -8.05 10.59
CA GLN A 162 17.61 -9.12 10.56
C GLN A 162 17.91 -9.50 9.11
N PRO A 163 19.19 -9.50 8.66
CA PRO A 163 19.52 -9.70 7.25
C PRO A 163 18.93 -10.97 6.62
N HIS A 164 18.90 -12.07 7.38
CA HIS A 164 18.34 -13.33 6.90
C HIS A 164 16.81 -13.25 6.72
N GLU A 165 16.10 -12.51 7.57
CA GLU A 165 14.66 -12.29 7.40
C GLU A 165 14.36 -11.32 6.26
N ILE A 166 15.19 -10.27 6.08
CA ILE A 166 15.08 -9.38 4.92
C ILE A 166 15.22 -10.16 3.61
N ALA A 167 16.15 -11.12 3.55
CA ALA A 167 16.30 -12.02 2.40
C ALA A 167 15.04 -12.86 2.15
N LEU A 168 14.34 -13.32 3.21
CA LEU A 168 13.06 -14.02 3.06
C LEU A 168 11.97 -13.11 2.48
N TYR A 169 11.86 -11.86 2.95
CA TYR A 169 10.91 -10.90 2.37
C TYR A 169 11.23 -10.55 0.91
N ALA A 170 12.52 -10.41 0.58
CA ALA A 170 12.96 -10.16 -0.79
C ALA A 170 12.61 -11.35 -1.71
N GLY A 171 12.84 -12.57 -1.25
CA GLY A 171 12.48 -13.80 -1.97
C GLY A 171 10.96 -13.92 -2.16
N ALA A 172 10.18 -13.72 -1.09
CA ALA A 172 8.72 -13.73 -1.17
C ALA A 172 8.19 -12.67 -2.15
N PHE A 173 8.76 -11.46 -2.13
CA PHE A 173 8.40 -10.41 -3.09
C PHE A 173 8.70 -10.83 -4.53
N ALA A 174 9.85 -11.47 -4.79
CA ALA A 174 10.23 -11.92 -6.12
C ALA A 174 9.26 -12.99 -6.66
N GLU A 175 8.86 -13.97 -5.83
CA GLU A 175 7.88 -14.99 -6.19
C GLU A 175 6.50 -14.37 -6.49
N LEU A 176 6.04 -13.44 -5.65
CA LEU A 176 4.78 -12.71 -5.86
C LEU A 176 4.82 -11.84 -7.12
N ALA A 177 5.94 -11.18 -7.38
CA ALA A 177 6.15 -10.38 -8.58
C ALA A 177 6.14 -11.25 -9.85
N ALA A 178 6.67 -12.47 -9.79
CA ALA A 178 6.66 -13.40 -10.93
C ALA A 178 5.24 -13.84 -11.33
N LEU A 179 4.28 -13.84 -10.38
CA LEU A 179 2.87 -14.13 -10.64
C LEU A 179 2.10 -12.92 -11.20
N ALA A 180 2.67 -11.71 -11.12
CA ALA A 180 1.96 -10.49 -11.44
C ALA A 180 1.96 -10.17 -12.94
N MET A 181 0.86 -9.61 -13.41
CA MET A 181 0.75 -8.98 -14.72
C MET A 181 1.20 -7.52 -14.63
N TYR A 182 1.91 -7.04 -15.66
CA TYR A 182 2.46 -5.68 -15.74
C TYR A 182 1.99 -4.94 -17.00
N GLY A 183 2.23 -3.63 -17.04
CA GLY A 183 1.99 -2.79 -18.22
C GLY A 183 0.54 -2.86 -18.71
N LYS A 184 0.34 -3.18 -20.00
CA LYS A 184 -1.00 -3.20 -20.61
C LYS A 184 -1.94 -4.22 -19.94
N ALA A 185 -1.44 -5.38 -19.51
CA ALA A 185 -2.25 -6.41 -18.88
C ALA A 185 -2.74 -5.96 -17.49
N ALA A 186 -1.84 -5.40 -16.67
CA ALA A 186 -2.20 -4.80 -15.38
C ALA A 186 -3.26 -3.70 -15.55
N ARG A 187 -3.06 -2.79 -16.51
CA ARG A 187 -3.99 -1.70 -16.80
C ARG A 187 -5.36 -2.20 -17.23
N ALA A 188 -5.43 -3.29 -17.99
CA ALA A 188 -6.69 -3.91 -18.39
C ALA A 188 -7.49 -4.44 -17.18
N LEU A 189 -6.81 -5.02 -16.18
CA LEU A 189 -7.45 -5.44 -14.93
C LEU A 189 -8.02 -4.24 -14.15
N ILE A 190 -7.28 -3.13 -14.10
CA ILE A 190 -7.76 -1.89 -13.46
C ILE A 190 -8.97 -1.32 -14.20
N THR A 191 -8.92 -1.24 -15.53
CA THR A 191 -10.06 -0.76 -16.35
C THR A 191 -11.29 -1.64 -16.17
N LYS A 192 -11.11 -2.97 -16.12
CA LYS A 192 -12.20 -3.91 -15.84
C LYS A 192 -12.80 -3.68 -14.46
N ALA A 193 -11.97 -3.39 -13.45
CA ALA A 193 -12.46 -3.07 -12.11
C ALA A 193 -13.25 -1.75 -12.09
N ILE A 194 -12.83 -0.71 -12.82
CA ILE A 194 -13.58 0.55 -12.95
C ILE A 194 -14.98 0.27 -13.53
N GLN A 195 -15.05 -0.47 -14.64
CA GLN A 195 -16.32 -0.81 -15.29
C GLN A 195 -17.28 -1.58 -14.39
N ALA A 196 -16.74 -2.39 -13.46
CA ALA A 196 -17.54 -3.13 -12.49
C ALA A 196 -18.02 -2.30 -11.30
N VAL A 197 -17.47 -1.09 -11.10
CA VAL A 197 -17.92 -0.15 -10.06
C VAL A 197 -19.07 0.74 -10.58
N ASP A 198 -19.10 0.99 -11.89
CA ASP A 198 -20.10 1.83 -12.56
C ASP A 198 -21.42 1.07 -12.88
N GLY A 199 -21.42 -0.27 -12.79
CA GLY A 199 -22.56 -1.14 -13.10
C GLY A 199 -23.17 -1.79 -11.87
#